data_AF-A0A8F2VYQ4-F1
#
_entry.id   AF-A0A8F2VYQ4-F1
#
_cell.length_a   1.000
_cell.length_b   1.000
_cell.length_c   1.000
_cell.angle_alpha   90.00
_cell.angle_beta   90.00
_cell.angle_gamma   90.00
#
_symmetry.space_group_name_H-M   'P 1'
#
loop_
_entity.id
_entity.type
_entity.pdbx_description
1 polymer ?
#
loop_
_entity_poly.entity_id
_entity_poly.type
_entity_poly.pdbx_seq_one_letter_code
_entity_poly.pdbx_strand_id
1 'polypeptide(L)'
;MRPRLCIPFRLKSTLREIQSCKEYLEYGRLNQKDIFSPTFRGTLYELQTKEYLEEQFKCYDMTRVGGANDNGIDIFGKWNLAYYWDQLSDEQKSIKYPKNSIIANSSQQSSFCNKGSNKSIDMRSQIDVLVQCKNYKRRLQAKTIRELSGIYHYHAKSTLDRMKTFFFLLSPFVLTEQGHRQFDASEIPLIHMRITPLETGEIEGLQGDSKEPARIYINRKARRLLNGLETKILED
;
A
#
# COMPACT_ATOMS: atom_id res chain seq x y z
N MET A 1 43.82 -10.64 -34.13
CA MET A 1 43.02 -10.08 -33.01
C MET A 1 41.59 -10.58 -33.16
N ARG A 2 41.10 -11.43 -32.25
CA ARG A 2 39.69 -11.82 -32.22
C ARG A 2 38.95 -10.83 -31.31
N PRO A 3 37.81 -10.26 -31.74
CA PRO A 3 37.03 -9.38 -30.87
C PRO A 3 36.53 -10.19 -29.68
N ARG A 4 36.74 -9.67 -28.47
CA ARG A 4 36.14 -10.21 -27.24
C ARG A 4 34.64 -10.02 -27.36
N LEU A 5 33.88 -11.13 -27.47
CA LEU A 5 32.45 -11.08 -27.21
C LEU A 5 32.27 -10.52 -25.79
N CYS A 6 31.60 -9.37 -25.68
CA CYS A 6 31.04 -8.93 -24.42
C CYS A 6 30.06 -10.02 -23.97
N ILE A 7 30.37 -10.66 -22.85
CA ILE A 7 29.48 -11.59 -22.17
C ILE A 7 28.26 -10.76 -21.74
N PRO A 8 27.04 -11.05 -22.20
CA PRO A 8 25.88 -10.31 -21.73
C PRO A 8 25.74 -10.59 -20.23
N PHE A 9 25.69 -9.52 -19.45
CA PHE A 9 25.51 -9.53 -18.01
C PHE A 9 24.24 -10.33 -17.71
N ARG A 10 24.40 -11.59 -17.28
CA ARG A 10 23.30 -12.51 -17.04
C ARG A 10 22.70 -12.18 -15.68
N LEU A 11 22.04 -11.03 -15.55
CA LEU A 11 21.09 -10.80 -14.45
C LEU A 11 19.87 -11.70 -14.71
N LYS A 12 20.00 -12.98 -14.37
CA LYS A 12 18.84 -13.82 -14.10
C LYS A 12 18.31 -13.38 -12.73
N SER A 13 17.78 -12.16 -12.64
CA SER A 13 17.02 -11.77 -11.46
C SER A 13 15.89 -12.80 -11.32
N THR A 14 15.83 -13.48 -10.18
CA THR A 14 14.71 -14.40 -9.95
C THR A 14 13.43 -13.56 -9.84
N LEU A 15 12.27 -14.09 -10.24
CA LEU A 15 11.00 -13.34 -10.19
C LEU A 15 10.69 -12.73 -8.81
N ARG A 16 11.27 -13.32 -7.75
CA ARG A 16 11.16 -12.84 -6.37
C ARG A 16 11.98 -11.57 -6.10
N GLU A 17 13.09 -11.38 -6.80
CA GLU A 17 13.97 -10.22 -6.67
C GLU A 17 13.48 -9.00 -7.45
N ILE A 18 12.54 -9.18 -8.37
CA ILE A 18 11.99 -8.09 -9.17
C ILE A 18 11.05 -7.23 -8.32
N GLN A 19 11.37 -5.94 -8.22
CA GLN A 19 10.67 -5.01 -7.33
C GLN A 19 10.15 -3.75 -8.04
N SER A 20 10.29 -3.65 -9.38
CA SER A 20 9.70 -2.56 -10.19
C SER A 20 9.00 -3.06 -11.46
N CYS A 21 8.07 -2.27 -11.98
CA CYS A 21 7.39 -2.52 -13.26
C CYS A 21 8.41 -2.65 -14.38
N LYS A 22 9.38 -1.73 -14.43
CA LYS A 22 10.42 -1.69 -15.47
C LYS A 22 11.22 -2.98 -15.52
N GLU A 23 11.72 -3.45 -14.37
CA GLU A 23 12.45 -4.72 -14.29
C GLU A 23 11.58 -5.91 -14.72
N TYR A 24 10.30 -5.90 -14.35
CA TYR A 24 9.39 -7.01 -14.66
C TYR A 24 9.02 -7.10 -16.14
N LEU A 25 8.81 -5.95 -16.79
CA LEU A 25 8.56 -5.90 -18.23
C LEU A 25 9.79 -6.36 -19.01
N GLU A 26 11.00 -5.94 -18.60
CA GLU A 26 12.24 -6.40 -19.22
C GLU A 26 12.46 -7.90 -19.00
N TYR A 27 12.18 -8.40 -17.79
CA TYR A 27 12.16 -9.84 -17.51
C TYR A 27 11.17 -10.59 -18.42
N GLY A 28 9.97 -10.06 -18.60
CA GLY A 28 8.94 -10.61 -19.47
C GLY A 28 9.42 -10.72 -20.92
N ARG A 29 10.01 -9.63 -21.43
CA ARG A 29 10.57 -9.55 -22.79
C ARG A 29 11.70 -10.56 -23.00
N LEU A 30 12.68 -10.60 -22.09
CA LEU A 30 13.84 -11.50 -22.18
C LEU A 30 13.47 -12.98 -22.07
N ASN A 31 12.41 -13.30 -21.31
CA ASN A 31 11.96 -14.68 -21.09
C ASN A 31 10.74 -15.05 -21.94
N GLN A 32 10.36 -14.21 -22.92
CA GLN A 32 9.23 -14.44 -23.83
C GLN A 32 7.94 -14.81 -23.09
N LYS A 33 7.64 -14.11 -21.99
CA LYS A 33 6.43 -14.34 -21.20
C LYS A 33 5.21 -13.84 -21.96
N ASP A 34 4.13 -14.58 -21.86
CA ASP A 34 2.81 -14.12 -22.32
C ASP A 34 2.31 -12.99 -21.44
N ILE A 35 2.32 -11.77 -21.98
CA ILE A 35 1.87 -10.55 -21.31
C ILE A 35 0.37 -10.53 -21.06
N PHE A 36 -0.41 -11.42 -21.70
CA PHE A 36 -1.85 -11.54 -21.47
C PHE A 36 -2.21 -12.55 -20.39
N SER A 37 -1.22 -13.34 -19.94
CA SER A 37 -1.47 -14.34 -18.91
C SER A 37 -1.93 -13.69 -17.60
N PRO A 38 -2.90 -14.30 -16.87
CA PRO A 38 -3.39 -13.77 -15.61
C PRO A 38 -2.29 -13.57 -14.57
N THR A 39 -1.30 -14.48 -14.55
CA THR A 39 -0.15 -14.39 -13.65
C THR A 39 0.71 -13.16 -13.97
N PHE A 40 1.02 -12.93 -15.26
CA PHE A 40 1.80 -11.76 -15.66
C PHE A 40 1.09 -10.46 -15.32
N ARG A 41 -0.19 -10.35 -15.67
CA ARG A 41 -1.01 -9.16 -15.36
C ARG A 41 -1.22 -8.97 -13.86
N GLY A 42 -1.29 -10.05 -13.08
CA GLY A 42 -1.36 -10.00 -11.62
C GLY A 42 -0.09 -9.41 -11.02
N THR A 43 1.08 -9.98 -11.35
CA THR A 43 2.37 -9.49 -10.82
C THR A 43 2.70 -8.08 -11.29
N LEU A 44 2.42 -7.73 -12.55
CA LEU A 44 2.60 -6.36 -13.02
C LEU A 44 1.71 -5.37 -12.24
N TYR A 45 0.46 -5.75 -11.95
CA TYR A 45 -0.44 -4.91 -11.16
C TYR A 45 0.03 -4.74 -9.71
N GLU A 46 0.60 -5.77 -9.09
CA GLU A 46 1.25 -5.66 -7.77
C GLU A 46 2.39 -4.64 -7.80
N LEU A 47 3.27 -4.72 -8.80
CA LEU A 47 4.40 -3.79 -8.93
C LEU A 47 3.93 -2.36 -9.21
N GLN A 48 2.96 -2.18 -10.09
CA GLN A 48 2.35 -0.88 -10.39
C GLN A 48 1.74 -0.26 -9.13
N THR A 49 1.03 -1.07 -8.34
CA THR A 49 0.47 -0.67 -7.06
C THR A 49 1.55 -0.26 -6.08
N LYS A 50 2.65 -1.02 -6.01
CA LYS A 50 3.78 -0.71 -5.14
C LYS A 50 4.35 0.68 -5.43
N GLU A 51 4.68 0.93 -6.70
CA GLU A 51 5.22 2.21 -7.16
C GLU A 51 4.23 3.35 -6.92
N TYR A 52 2.93 3.12 -7.17
CA TYR A 52 1.90 4.12 -6.86
C TYR A 52 1.85 4.50 -5.38
N LEU A 53 1.91 3.52 -4.47
CA LEU A 53 1.91 3.78 -3.03
C LEU A 53 3.17 4.52 -2.57
N GLU A 54 4.32 4.22 -3.16
CA GLU A 54 5.58 4.93 -2.90
C GLU A 54 5.50 6.39 -3.34
N GLU A 55 5.02 6.64 -4.56
CA GLU A 55 4.94 7.98 -5.16
C GLU A 55 3.86 8.86 -4.50
N GLN A 56 2.65 8.34 -4.38
CA GLN A 56 1.47 9.14 -4.04
C GLN A 56 1.16 9.10 -2.54
N PHE A 57 1.29 7.93 -1.91
CA PHE A 57 0.93 7.75 -0.49
C PHE A 57 2.12 7.91 0.47
N LYS A 58 3.31 8.22 -0.05
CA LYS A 58 4.56 8.31 0.73
C LYS A 58 4.80 7.04 1.56
N CYS A 59 4.38 5.90 1.00
CA CYS A 59 4.83 4.62 1.51
C CYS A 59 6.31 4.43 1.14
N TYR A 60 7.02 3.64 1.92
CA TYR A 60 8.44 3.39 1.68
C TYR A 60 8.85 2.04 2.28
N ASP A 61 10.07 1.60 1.98
CA ASP A 61 10.54 0.24 2.28
C ASP A 61 9.56 -0.84 1.75
N MET A 62 8.89 -0.56 0.63
CA MET A 62 7.86 -1.43 0.09
C MET A 62 8.48 -2.60 -0.65
N THR A 63 8.11 -3.80 -0.24
CA THR A 63 8.61 -5.06 -0.80
C THR A 63 7.46 -5.92 -1.29
N ARG A 64 7.48 -6.27 -2.58
CA ARG A 64 6.59 -7.27 -3.16
C ARG A 64 7.05 -8.67 -2.71
N VAL A 65 6.17 -9.41 -2.06
CA VAL A 65 6.41 -10.78 -1.57
C VAL A 65 5.65 -11.82 -2.38
N GLY A 66 4.58 -11.40 -3.07
CA GLY A 66 3.54 -12.25 -3.66
C GLY A 66 4.04 -13.55 -4.29
N GLY A 67 3.35 -14.64 -3.96
CA GLY A 67 3.66 -16.01 -4.38
C GLY A 67 3.02 -17.05 -3.45
N ALA A 68 3.16 -18.34 -3.78
CA ALA A 68 2.67 -19.40 -2.89
C ALA A 68 3.33 -19.27 -1.50
N ASN A 69 2.51 -19.23 -0.44
CA ASN A 69 2.85 -19.08 0.99
C ASN A 69 3.04 -17.64 1.52
N ASP A 70 2.57 -16.62 0.81
CA ASP A 70 2.62 -15.22 1.25
C ASP A 70 1.60 -14.84 2.34
N ASN A 71 0.84 -15.83 2.86
CA ASN A 71 -0.24 -15.65 3.83
C ASN A 71 -1.28 -14.60 3.41
N GLY A 72 -1.44 -14.35 2.09
CA GLY A 72 -2.38 -13.38 1.55
C GLY A 72 -1.89 -11.93 1.59
N ILE A 73 -0.57 -11.69 1.66
CA ILE A 73 0.03 -10.38 1.53
C ILE A 73 0.86 -10.32 0.25
N ASP A 74 0.48 -9.45 -0.67
CA ASP A 74 1.22 -9.30 -1.92
C ASP A 74 2.41 -8.34 -1.73
N ILE A 75 2.24 -7.31 -0.90
CA ILE A 75 3.25 -6.27 -0.61
C ILE A 75 3.17 -5.89 0.87
N PHE A 76 4.31 -5.61 1.49
CA PHE A 76 4.37 -4.96 2.80
C PHE A 76 5.38 -3.82 2.78
N GLY A 77 5.27 -2.89 3.71
CA GLY A 77 6.23 -1.81 3.90
C GLY A 77 5.76 -0.86 4.99
N LYS A 78 6.10 0.41 4.86
CA LYS A 78 5.83 1.45 5.86
C LYS A 78 5.13 2.65 5.27
N TRP A 79 4.46 3.42 6.13
CA TRP A 79 3.77 4.66 5.75
C TRP A 79 4.30 5.85 6.52
N ASN A 80 4.82 6.84 5.82
CA ASN A 80 5.29 8.06 6.47
C ASN A 80 4.13 9.01 6.78
N LEU A 81 3.39 8.75 7.86
CA LEU A 81 2.31 9.63 8.32
C LEU A 81 2.83 10.99 8.82
N ALA A 82 4.10 11.10 9.19
CA ALA A 82 4.69 12.37 9.57
C ALA A 82 4.70 13.38 8.41
N TYR A 83 4.75 12.92 7.15
CA TYR A 83 4.62 13.78 5.98
C TYR A 83 3.33 14.62 6.00
N TYR A 84 2.19 14.00 6.32
CA TYR A 84 0.91 14.70 6.39
C TYR A 84 0.79 15.56 7.65
N TRP A 85 1.33 15.09 8.76
CA TRP A 85 1.41 15.85 10.01
C TRP A 85 2.18 17.16 9.82
N ASP A 86 3.33 17.11 9.13
CA ASP A 86 4.20 18.26 8.94
C ASP A 86 3.48 19.39 8.17
N GLN A 87 2.52 19.04 7.31
CA GLN A 87 1.69 19.97 6.53
C GLN A 87 0.51 20.59 7.30
N LEU A 88 0.20 20.11 8.51
CA LEU A 88 -0.84 20.72 9.34
C LEU A 88 -0.38 22.09 9.87
N SER A 89 -1.32 23.03 9.98
CA SER A 89 -1.08 24.31 10.64
C SER A 89 -0.88 24.11 12.15
N ASP A 90 -0.30 25.10 12.83
CA ASP A 90 -0.10 25.03 14.28
C ASP A 90 -1.44 24.99 15.04
N GLU A 91 -2.49 25.63 14.50
CA GLU A 91 -3.85 25.54 15.04
C GLU A 91 -4.37 24.10 14.97
N GLN A 92 -4.18 23.43 13.83
CA GLN A 92 -4.57 22.02 13.66
C GLN A 92 -3.76 21.10 14.58
N LYS A 93 -2.44 21.31 14.68
CA LYS A 93 -1.56 20.53 15.57
C LYS A 93 -1.88 20.72 17.06
N SER A 94 -2.48 21.86 17.42
CA SER A 94 -2.89 22.18 18.79
C SER A 94 -4.22 21.54 19.21
N ILE A 95 -4.98 20.96 18.27
CA ILE A 95 -6.26 20.29 18.57
C ILE A 95 -6.04 19.09 19.50
N LYS A 96 -6.97 18.88 20.43
CA LYS A 96 -6.99 17.69 21.28
C LYS A 96 -7.56 16.49 20.54
N TYR A 97 -6.68 15.65 20.01
CA TYR A 97 -7.08 14.44 19.29
C TYR A 97 -7.58 13.31 20.22
N PRO A 98 -8.50 12.43 19.74
CA PRO A 98 -8.97 11.27 20.48
C PRO A 98 -7.84 10.32 20.89
N LYS A 99 -7.90 9.71 22.08
CA LYS A 99 -6.86 8.80 22.60
C LYS A 99 -6.59 7.56 21.75
N ASN A 100 -7.50 7.21 20.85
CA ASN A 100 -7.36 6.09 19.92
C ASN A 100 -6.92 6.53 18.52
N SER A 101 -6.53 7.79 18.33
CA SER A 101 -5.86 8.28 17.13
C SER A 101 -4.35 8.09 17.24
N ILE A 102 -3.69 7.96 16.09
CA ILE A 102 -2.23 7.88 15.99
C ILE A 102 -1.60 9.19 16.48
N ILE A 103 -2.14 10.34 16.06
CA ILE A 103 -1.63 11.66 16.46
C ILE A 103 -1.54 11.75 17.99
N ALA A 104 -2.61 11.41 18.72
CA ALA A 104 -2.65 11.52 20.19
C ALA A 104 -1.61 10.63 20.91
N ASN A 105 -1.07 9.62 20.23
CA ASN A 105 -0.08 8.68 20.77
C ASN A 105 1.26 8.82 20.05
N SER A 106 1.48 9.88 19.28
CA SER A 106 2.68 10.05 18.46
C SER A 106 3.80 10.81 19.18
N SER A 107 5.05 10.54 18.79
CA SER A 107 6.20 11.35 19.22
C SER A 107 6.09 12.77 18.71
N GLN A 108 5.64 12.96 17.46
CA GLN A 108 5.51 14.28 16.84
C GLN A 108 4.57 15.19 17.63
N GLN A 109 3.41 14.70 18.05
CA GLN A 109 2.49 15.47 18.90
C GLN A 109 3.08 15.74 20.28
N SER A 110 3.77 14.77 20.88
CA SER A 110 4.39 14.95 22.21
C SER A 110 5.47 16.03 22.18
N SER A 111 6.28 16.06 21.12
CA SER A 111 7.30 17.08 20.88
C SER A 111 6.66 18.44 20.63
N PHE A 112 5.62 18.53 19.80
CA PHE A 112 4.89 19.78 19.55
C PHE A 112 4.30 20.38 20.85
N CYS A 113 3.76 19.53 21.73
CA CYS A 113 3.19 19.98 23.01
C CYS A 113 4.21 20.08 24.17
N ASN A 114 5.50 19.85 23.94
CA ASN A 114 6.55 19.80 24.98
C ASN A 114 6.20 18.86 26.17
N LYS A 115 5.58 17.70 25.89
CA LYS A 115 5.24 16.69 26.91
C LYS A 115 6.29 15.59 26.94
N GLY A 116 6.75 15.23 28.15
CA GLY A 116 7.64 14.08 28.35
C GLY A 116 7.01 12.77 27.87
N SER A 117 7.81 11.89 27.25
CA SER A 117 7.34 10.69 26.57
C SER A 117 7.28 9.47 27.48
N ASN A 118 6.07 8.89 27.66
CA ASN A 118 5.94 7.55 28.23
C ASN A 118 5.48 6.50 27.19
N LYS A 119 4.86 6.92 26.08
CA LYS A 119 4.59 6.09 24.88
C LYS A 119 4.51 7.01 23.66
N SER A 120 5.31 6.75 22.63
CA SER A 120 5.32 7.58 21.43
C SER A 120 5.51 6.72 20.18
N ILE A 121 4.44 6.53 19.42
CA ILE A 121 4.50 5.97 18.07
C ILE A 121 5.20 7.00 17.20
N ASP A 122 6.27 6.60 16.51
CA ASP A 122 6.88 7.48 15.51
C ASP A 122 6.11 7.38 14.19
N MET A 123 5.35 8.43 13.84
CA MET A 123 4.58 8.48 12.59
C MET A 123 5.44 8.43 11.33
N ARG A 124 6.75 8.67 11.44
CA ARG A 124 7.67 8.58 10.31
C ARG A 124 8.08 7.15 10.03
N SER A 125 8.37 6.37 11.09
CA SER A 125 9.12 5.12 10.98
C SER A 125 8.43 3.84 11.42
N GLN A 126 7.28 3.95 12.11
CA GLN A 126 6.64 2.84 12.81
C GLN A 126 5.23 2.50 12.32
N ILE A 127 4.74 3.13 11.26
CA ILE A 127 3.43 2.80 10.69
C ILE A 127 3.62 1.74 9.62
N ASP A 128 3.11 0.54 9.89
CA ASP A 128 3.23 -0.62 9.02
C ASP A 128 2.06 -0.65 8.01
N VAL A 129 2.35 -1.06 6.78
CA VAL A 129 1.34 -1.26 5.74
C VAL A 129 1.41 -2.69 5.23
N LEU A 130 0.25 -3.34 5.24
CA LEU A 130 0.03 -4.64 4.58
C LEU A 130 -0.85 -4.40 3.35
N VAL A 131 -0.51 -5.02 2.23
CA VAL A 131 -1.22 -4.79 0.97
C VAL A 131 -1.67 -6.09 0.37
N GLN A 132 -2.92 -6.12 -0.09
CA GLN A 132 -3.44 -7.14 -0.99
C GLN A 132 -3.98 -6.48 -2.25
N CYS A 133 -3.49 -6.95 -3.38
CA CYS A 133 -3.89 -6.62 -4.73
C CYS A 133 -4.89 -7.67 -5.25
N LYS A 134 -6.01 -7.20 -5.80
CA LYS A 134 -7.00 -8.05 -6.48
C LYS A 134 -7.29 -7.48 -7.86
N ASN A 135 -6.48 -7.92 -8.82
CA ASN A 135 -6.68 -7.61 -10.24
C ASN A 135 -7.74 -8.52 -10.88
N TYR A 136 -9.00 -8.37 -10.45
CA TYR A 136 -10.14 -9.10 -11.03
C TYR A 136 -11.05 -8.20 -11.83
N LYS A 137 -11.62 -8.72 -12.92
CA LYS A 137 -12.67 -8.04 -13.70
C LYS A 137 -14.06 -8.06 -13.04
N ARG A 138 -14.12 -8.00 -11.70
CA ARG A 138 -15.37 -8.07 -10.93
C ARG A 138 -15.27 -7.30 -9.61
N ARG A 139 -16.43 -6.91 -9.09
CA ARG A 139 -16.55 -6.25 -7.78
C ARG A 139 -16.05 -7.14 -6.64
N LEU A 140 -15.47 -6.53 -5.62
CA LEU A 140 -14.96 -7.23 -4.45
C LEU A 140 -16.10 -7.68 -3.53
N GLN A 141 -16.02 -8.94 -3.10
CA GLN A 141 -17.06 -9.60 -2.30
C GLN A 141 -16.76 -9.48 -0.80
N ALA A 142 -17.79 -9.62 0.04
CA ALA A 142 -17.62 -9.63 1.50
C ALA A 142 -16.67 -10.73 1.99
N LYS A 143 -16.57 -11.85 1.24
CA LYS A 143 -15.60 -12.93 1.51
C LYS A 143 -14.16 -12.41 1.56
N THR A 144 -13.77 -11.57 0.61
CA THR A 144 -12.43 -10.98 0.56
C THR A 144 -12.14 -10.19 1.83
N ILE A 145 -13.08 -9.38 2.30
CA ILE A 145 -12.89 -8.55 3.50
C ILE A 145 -12.73 -9.42 4.77
N ARG A 146 -13.48 -10.53 4.86
CA ARG A 146 -13.34 -11.48 5.97
C ARG A 146 -11.98 -12.18 5.95
N GLU A 147 -11.48 -12.53 4.78
CA GLU A 147 -10.12 -13.09 4.62
C GLU A 147 -9.05 -12.10 5.10
N LEU A 148 -9.15 -10.83 4.71
CA LEU A 148 -8.20 -9.78 5.15
C LEU A 148 -8.17 -9.63 6.68
N SER A 149 -9.31 -9.80 7.36
CA SER A 149 -9.34 -9.74 8.83
C SER A 149 -8.50 -10.86 9.47
N GLY A 150 -8.57 -12.08 8.94
CA GLY A 150 -7.73 -13.18 9.41
C GLY A 150 -6.24 -12.90 9.20
N ILE A 151 -5.88 -12.43 8.01
CA ILE A 151 -4.50 -12.08 7.65
C ILE A 151 -3.99 -10.97 8.57
N TYR A 152 -4.76 -9.90 8.73
CA TYR A 152 -4.40 -8.79 9.60
C TYR A 152 -4.09 -9.23 11.03
N HIS A 153 -4.95 -10.05 11.64
CA HIS A 153 -4.75 -10.50 13.02
C HIS A 153 -3.56 -11.45 13.18
N TYR A 154 -3.17 -12.16 12.11
CA TYR A 154 -1.96 -12.96 12.09
C TYR A 154 -0.69 -12.09 12.19
N HIS A 155 -0.69 -10.91 11.55
CA HIS A 155 0.45 -9.98 11.55
C HIS A 155 0.42 -8.97 12.73
N ALA A 156 -0.75 -8.39 13.05
CA ALA A 156 -0.92 -7.38 14.09
C ALA A 156 -1.38 -7.99 15.43
N LYS A 157 -0.43 -8.57 16.16
CA LYS A 157 -0.71 -9.41 17.35
C LYS A 157 -1.04 -8.59 18.60
N SER A 158 -0.31 -7.52 18.86
CA SER A 158 -0.53 -6.69 20.05
C SER A 158 -1.50 -5.54 19.79
N THR A 159 -2.02 -4.92 20.86
CA THR A 159 -2.85 -3.71 20.75
C THR A 159 -2.07 -2.55 20.11
N LEU A 160 -0.76 -2.47 20.35
CA LEU A 160 0.09 -1.45 19.75
C LEU A 160 0.29 -1.71 18.25
N ASP A 161 0.53 -2.96 17.84
CA ASP A 161 0.62 -3.32 16.42
C ASP A 161 -0.69 -2.97 15.70
N ARG A 162 -1.83 -3.31 16.31
CA ARG A 162 -3.15 -2.96 15.75
C ARG A 162 -3.43 -1.48 15.62
N MET A 163 -2.67 -0.63 16.32
CA MET A 163 -2.78 0.82 16.23
C MET A 163 -1.92 1.41 15.11
N LYS A 164 -0.79 0.76 14.80
CA LYS A 164 0.20 1.25 13.85
C LYS A 164 0.20 0.50 12.51
N THR A 165 -0.55 -0.60 12.37
CA THR A 165 -0.63 -1.37 11.12
C THR A 165 -1.94 -1.07 10.37
N PHE A 166 -1.83 -0.68 9.10
CA PHE A 166 -2.95 -0.48 8.18
C PHE A 166 -2.97 -1.56 7.09
N PHE A 167 -4.16 -1.93 6.63
CA PHE A 167 -4.32 -2.87 5.52
C PHE A 167 -4.92 -2.18 4.30
N PHE A 168 -4.16 -2.19 3.20
CA PHE A 168 -4.53 -1.60 1.95
C PHE A 168 -5.04 -2.70 1.00
N LEU A 169 -6.24 -2.50 0.48
CA LEU A 169 -6.85 -3.36 -0.53
C LEU A 169 -6.88 -2.60 -1.85
N LEU A 170 -6.20 -3.10 -2.87
CA LEU A 170 -6.15 -2.44 -4.17
C LEU A 170 -6.81 -3.29 -5.22
N SER A 171 -7.72 -2.68 -5.99
CA SER A 171 -8.40 -3.36 -7.09
C SER A 171 -8.90 -2.37 -8.14
N PRO A 172 -9.08 -2.78 -9.40
CA PRO A 172 -9.66 -1.88 -10.41
C PRO A 172 -11.14 -1.57 -10.15
N PHE A 173 -11.85 -2.53 -9.54
CA PHE A 173 -13.30 -2.48 -9.34
C PHE A 173 -13.65 -2.17 -7.89
N VAL A 174 -14.85 -1.58 -7.70
CA VAL A 174 -15.43 -1.25 -6.40
C VAL A 174 -15.86 -2.50 -5.61
N LEU A 175 -16.12 -2.34 -4.31
CA LEU A 175 -16.76 -3.38 -3.53
C LEU A 175 -18.23 -3.57 -3.96
N THR A 176 -18.76 -4.77 -3.75
CA THR A 176 -20.20 -5.04 -3.73
C THR A 176 -20.86 -4.31 -2.55
N GLU A 177 -22.18 -4.16 -2.54
CA GLU A 177 -22.89 -3.54 -1.41
C GLU A 177 -22.64 -4.32 -0.10
N GLN A 178 -22.75 -5.65 -0.15
CA GLN A 178 -22.40 -6.50 0.99
C GLN A 178 -20.91 -6.37 1.37
N GLY A 179 -20.03 -6.23 0.36
CA GLY A 179 -18.61 -5.95 0.58
C GLY A 179 -18.38 -4.64 1.33
N HIS A 180 -19.05 -3.56 0.96
CA HIS A 180 -19.00 -2.27 1.66
C HIS A 180 -19.49 -2.40 3.11
N ARG A 181 -20.64 -3.05 3.34
CA ARG A 181 -21.15 -3.28 4.70
C ARG A 181 -20.14 -4.03 5.57
N GLN A 182 -19.51 -5.08 5.03
CA GLN A 182 -18.48 -5.84 5.74
C GLN A 182 -17.19 -5.03 5.97
N PHE A 183 -16.81 -4.17 5.01
CA PHE A 183 -15.64 -3.30 5.08
C PHE A 183 -15.78 -2.27 6.20
N ASP A 184 -16.94 -1.63 6.29
CA ASP A 184 -17.23 -0.62 7.32
C ASP A 184 -17.44 -1.21 8.71
N ALA A 185 -18.00 -2.42 8.79
CA ALA A 185 -18.15 -3.16 10.04
C ALA A 185 -16.85 -3.81 10.54
N SER A 186 -15.79 -3.82 9.73
CA SER A 186 -14.51 -4.44 10.10
C SER A 186 -13.77 -3.63 11.16
N GLU A 187 -13.24 -4.33 12.18
CA GLU A 187 -12.44 -3.73 13.26
C GLU A 187 -10.96 -3.57 12.91
N ILE A 188 -10.56 -3.97 11.71
CA ILE A 188 -9.21 -3.73 11.17
C ILE A 188 -9.20 -2.42 10.38
N PRO A 189 -8.12 -1.63 10.42
CA PRO A 189 -8.02 -0.38 9.68
C PRO A 189 -7.81 -0.64 8.18
N LEU A 190 -8.90 -0.54 7.42
CA LEU A 190 -8.91 -0.81 5.98
C LEU A 190 -8.92 0.47 5.16
N ILE A 191 -8.11 0.47 4.10
CA ILE A 191 -8.13 1.47 3.04
C ILE A 191 -8.27 0.73 1.71
N HIS A 192 -9.32 1.03 0.95
CA HIS A 192 -9.52 0.52 -0.40
C HIS A 192 -9.15 1.60 -1.40
N MET A 193 -8.33 1.26 -2.39
CA MET A 193 -7.96 2.17 -3.47
C MET A 193 -8.24 1.54 -4.82
N ARG A 194 -8.75 2.36 -5.74
CA ARG A 194 -8.96 1.96 -7.12
C ARG A 194 -7.80 2.38 -8.00
N ILE A 195 -7.05 1.39 -8.48
CA ILE A 195 -6.00 1.58 -9.47
C ILE A 195 -6.39 0.83 -10.75
N THR A 196 -6.34 1.53 -11.87
CA THR A 196 -6.55 0.93 -13.19
C THR A 196 -5.28 0.16 -13.59
N PRO A 197 -5.37 -1.12 -14.00
CA PRO A 197 -4.21 -1.86 -14.46
C PRO A 197 -3.64 -1.25 -15.75
N LEU A 198 -2.32 -1.29 -15.90
CA LEU A 198 -1.67 -0.87 -17.14
C LEU A 198 -2.24 -1.61 -18.37
N GLU A 199 -2.61 -0.84 -19.38
CA GLU A 199 -3.04 -1.34 -20.67
C GLU A 199 -1.85 -1.78 -21.54
N THR A 200 -2.11 -2.58 -22.58
CA THR A 200 -1.03 -3.11 -23.44
C THR A 200 -0.24 -2.00 -24.13
N GLY A 201 -0.89 -0.91 -24.57
CA GLY A 201 -0.20 0.22 -25.19
C GLY A 201 0.74 0.96 -24.22
N GLU A 202 0.38 1.02 -22.94
CA GLU A 202 1.21 1.66 -21.90
C GLU A 202 2.43 0.79 -21.54
N ILE A 203 2.25 -0.54 -21.57
CA ILE A 203 3.34 -1.51 -21.38
C ILE A 203 4.39 -1.39 -22.47
N GLU A 204 3.97 -1.13 -23.71
CA GLU A 204 4.86 -0.96 -24.86
C GLU A 204 5.51 0.44 -24.90
N GLY A 205 4.84 1.45 -24.34
CA GLY A 205 5.24 2.85 -24.42
C GLY A 205 6.13 3.37 -23.28
N LEU A 206 6.00 2.87 -22.03
CA LEU A 206 6.69 3.36 -20.81
C LEU A 206 6.98 4.89 -20.76
N GLN A 207 6.06 5.68 -21.32
CA GLN A 207 5.85 7.09 -21.08
C GLN A 207 4.37 7.22 -20.73
N GLY A 208 4.05 6.87 -19.50
CA GLY A 208 2.68 6.93 -18.97
C GLY A 208 2.61 7.95 -17.84
N ASP A 209 2.90 9.22 -18.15
CA ASP A 209 2.59 10.34 -17.27
C ASP A 209 1.11 10.66 -17.39
N SER A 210 0.33 10.15 -16.42
CA SER A 210 -0.90 10.71 -15.85
C SER A 210 -1.73 9.57 -15.24
N LYS A 211 -1.27 9.03 -14.11
CA LYS A 211 -2.11 8.16 -13.28
C LYS A 211 -3.20 9.04 -12.67
N GLU A 212 -4.45 8.93 -13.13
CA GLU A 212 -5.58 9.56 -12.41
C GLU A 212 -5.49 9.21 -10.92
N PRO A 213 -5.76 10.16 -10.00
CA PRO A 213 -5.69 9.88 -8.58
C PRO A 213 -6.65 8.75 -8.21
N ALA A 214 -6.16 7.80 -7.42
CA ALA A 214 -6.95 6.64 -7.05
C ALA A 214 -8.16 7.10 -6.23
N ARG A 215 -9.33 6.51 -6.51
CA ARG A 215 -10.49 6.73 -5.64
C ARG A 215 -10.29 5.95 -4.35
N ILE A 216 -10.21 6.66 -3.23
CA ILE A 216 -9.90 6.11 -1.91
C ILE A 216 -11.18 5.94 -1.09
N TYR A 217 -11.33 4.78 -0.44
CA TYR A 217 -12.38 4.51 0.53
C TYR A 217 -11.76 4.00 1.83
N ILE A 218 -11.94 4.75 2.91
CA ILE A 218 -11.35 4.46 4.23
C ILE A 218 -12.46 3.96 5.16
N ASN A 219 -12.27 2.86 5.88
CA ASN A 219 -13.31 2.39 6.81
C ASN A 219 -13.36 3.18 8.12
N ARG A 220 -14.40 2.94 8.92
CA ARG A 220 -14.58 3.59 10.23
C ARG A 220 -13.35 3.42 11.14
N LYS A 221 -12.75 2.23 11.19
CA LYS A 221 -11.60 1.95 12.03
C LYS A 221 -10.38 2.79 11.62
N ALA A 222 -10.04 2.80 10.34
CA ALA A 222 -8.91 3.56 9.81
C ALA A 222 -9.13 5.07 9.98
N ARG A 223 -10.33 5.60 9.68
CA ARG A 223 -10.65 7.03 9.93
C ARG A 223 -10.44 7.43 11.40
N ARG A 224 -10.81 6.57 12.34
CA ARG A 224 -10.62 6.82 13.77
C ARG A 224 -9.13 6.85 14.16
N LEU A 225 -8.32 5.97 13.59
CA LEU A 225 -6.87 5.97 13.83
C LEU A 225 -6.20 7.19 13.18
N LEU A 226 -6.64 7.56 11.97
CA LEU A 226 -6.08 8.65 11.16
C LEU A 226 -6.66 10.02 11.50
N ASN A 227 -7.51 10.14 12.53
CA ASN A 227 -8.19 11.38 12.85
C ASN A 227 -7.20 12.55 13.02
N GLY A 228 -7.39 13.60 12.22
CA GLY A 228 -6.51 14.75 12.06
C GLY A 228 -5.63 14.72 10.80
N LEU A 229 -5.43 13.56 10.18
CA LEU A 229 -4.60 13.40 8.97
C LEU A 229 -5.45 13.10 7.72
N GLU A 230 -6.70 12.68 7.88
CA GLU A 230 -7.53 12.16 6.79
C GLU A 230 -7.70 13.15 5.63
N THR A 231 -7.86 14.44 5.93
CA THR A 231 -8.03 15.46 4.89
C THR A 231 -6.78 15.57 4.03
N LYS A 232 -5.59 15.63 4.66
CA LYS A 232 -4.32 15.72 3.95
C LYS A 232 -4.02 14.46 3.12
N ILE A 233 -4.43 13.30 3.61
CA ILE A 233 -4.27 12.03 2.89
C ILE A 233 -5.19 11.95 1.66
N LEU A 234 -6.34 12.63 1.68
CA LEU A 234 -7.32 12.62 0.58
C LEU A 234 -7.11 13.78 -0.42
N GLU A 235 -6.28 14.77 -0.08
CA GLU A 235 -5.89 15.90 -0.93
C GLU A 235 -4.70 15.58 -1.86
N ASP A 236 -3.86 14.60 -1.49
CA ASP A 236 -2.74 14.06 -2.28
C ASP A 236 -3.22 13.05 -3.35
#